data_AF-A0A9D9DIN7-F1
#
_entry.id   AF-A0A9D9DIN7-F1
#
_cell.length_a   1.000
_cell.length_b   1.000
_cell.length_c   1.000
_cell.angle_alpha   90.00
_cell.angle_beta   90.00
_cell.angle_gamma   90.00
#
_symmetry.space_group_name_H-M   'P 1'
#
loop_
_entity.id
_entity.type
_entity.pdbx_description
1 polymer ?
#
loop_
_entity_poly.entity_id
_entity_poly.type
_entity_poly.pdbx_seq_one_letter_code
_entity_poly.pdbx_strand_id
1 'polypeptide(L)' 'MKKTYFIKYKREGKIIETSCVLLRVEGPYKIIRVKNDIHKVKVSNIFEIKEVEE' A
#
# COMPACT_ATOMS: atom_id res chain seq x y z
N MET A 1 -10.82 0.36 15.18
CA MET A 1 -9.70 1.22 14.72
C MET A 1 -9.27 0.75 13.34
N LYS A 2 -9.06 1.66 12.39
CA LYS A 2 -8.46 1.29 11.10
C LYS A 2 -6.95 1.20 11.31
N LYS A 3 -6.34 0.07 10.94
CA LYS A 3 -4.90 -0.11 11.03
C LYS A 3 -4.21 0.69 9.93
N THR A 4 -3.22 1.49 10.30
CA THR A 4 -2.39 2.26 9.37
C THR A 4 -1.12 1.46 9.07
N TYR A 5 -0.66 1.52 7.81
CA TYR A 5 0.52 0.80 7.34
C TYR A 5 1.46 1.76 6.62
N PHE A 6 2.76 1.69 6.91
CA PHE A 6 3.77 2.22 6.01
C PHE A 6 4.04 1.22 4.89
N ILE A 7 4.05 1.68 3.64
CA ILE A 7 4.29 0.83 2.46
C ILE A 7 5.33 1.45 1.53
N LYS A 8 6.20 0.59 1.00
CA LYS A 8 7.17 0.90 -0.05
C LYS A 8 6.88 0.05 -1.28
N TYR A 9 6.60 0.67 -2.43
CA TYR A 9 6.26 -0.06 -3.66
C TYR A 9 6.66 0.67 -4.95
N LYS A 10 6.78 -0.07 -6.06
CA LYS A 10 7.07 0.47 -7.39
C LYS A 10 5.79 0.73 -8.20
N ARG A 11 5.64 1.94 -8.73
CA ARG A 11 4.59 2.32 -9.67
C ARG A 11 5.19 3.17 -10.77
N GLU A 12 4.92 2.81 -12.03
CA GLU A 12 5.37 3.57 -13.21
C GLU A 12 6.88 3.89 -13.20
N GLY A 13 7.69 2.90 -12.82
CA GLY A 13 9.15 3.05 -12.76
C GLY A 13 9.69 3.74 -11.50
N LYS A 14 8.83 4.39 -10.70
CA LYS A 14 9.22 5.11 -9.48
C LYS A 14 8.96 4.29 -8.22
N ILE A 15 9.81 4.45 -7.23
CA ILE A 15 9.60 3.91 -5.87
C ILE A 15 8.81 4.94 -5.08
N ILE A 16 7.71 4.51 -4.45
CA ILE A 16 6.83 5.32 -3.62
C ILE A 16 6.88 4.77 -2.19
N GLU A 17 7.05 5.67 -1.22
CA GLU A 17 7.12 5.39 0.21
C GLU A 17 6.08 6.25 0.91
N THR A 18 5.07 5.64 1.55
CA THR A 18 3.95 6.40 2.12
C THR A 18 3.16 5.61 3.17
N SER A 19 2.40 6.29 4.01
CA SER A 19 1.41 5.66 4.88
C SER A 19 0.11 5.41 4.11
N CYS A 20 -0.53 4.29 4.39
CA CYS A 20 -1.72 3.83 3.71
C CYS A 20 -2.61 3.00 4.64
N VAL A 21 -3.85 2.80 4.22
CA VAL A 21 -4.76 1.82 4.82
C VAL A 21 -4.92 0.68 3.83
N LEU A 22 -4.71 -0.56 4.28
CA LEU A 22 -4.98 -1.74 3.46
C LEU A 22 -6.50 -1.95 3.39
N LEU A 23 -7.07 -1.88 2.18
CA LEU A 23 -8.51 -2.03 1.98
C LEU A 23 -8.89 -3.49 1.69
N ARG A 24 -8.25 -4.09 0.68
CA ARG A 24 -8.57 -5.45 0.21
C ARG A 24 -7.41 -6.07 -0.55
N VAL A 25 -7.41 -7.40 -0.65
CA VAL A 25 -6.55 -8.16 -1.58
C VAL A 25 -7.40 -8.73 -2.71
N GLU A 26 -6.98 -8.53 -3.95
CA GLU A 26 -7.63 -9.02 -5.17
C GLU A 26 -6.62 -9.80 -6.02
N GLY A 27 -6.56 -11.12 -5.84
CA GLY A 27 -5.58 -11.96 -6.52
C GLY A 27 -4.15 -11.48 -6.28
N PRO A 28 -3.36 -11.16 -7.32
CA PRO A 28 -1.99 -10.69 -7.17
C PRO A 28 -1.88 -9.19 -6.82
N TYR A 29 -2.98 -8.52 -6.48
CA TYR A 29 -3.02 -7.09 -6.18
C TYR A 29 -3.45 -6.82 -4.73
N LYS A 30 -2.86 -5.79 -4.12
CA LYS A 30 -3.35 -5.14 -2.89
C LYS A 30 -3.98 -3.80 -3.25
N ILE A 31 -5.19 -3.58 -2.76
CA ILE A 31 -5.89 -2.30 -2.83
C ILE A 31 -5.58 -1.55 -1.54
N ILE A 32 -4.93 -0.40 -1.67
CA ILE A 32 -4.54 0.45 -0.55
C ILE A 32 -5.14 1.84 -0.74
N ARG A 33 -5.45 2.51 0.36
CA ARG A 33 -5.84 3.92 0.36
C ARG A 33 -4.67 4.75 0.85
N VAL A 34 -4.22 5.69 0.03
CA VAL A 34 -3.17 6.66 0.39
C VAL A 34 -3.83 8.03 0.44
N LYS A 35 -3.94 8.62 1.64
CA LYS A 35 -4.72 9.85 1.86
C LYS A 35 -6.15 9.72 1.31
N ASN A 36 -6.47 10.41 0.21
CA ASN A 36 -7.77 10.41 -0.45
C ASN A 36 -7.81 9.61 -1.76
N ASP A 37 -6.70 8.98 -2.16
CA ASP A 37 -6.60 8.22 -3.40
C ASP A 37 -6.59 6.70 -3.13
N ILE A 38 -7.10 5.92 -4.08
CA ILE A 38 -7.14 4.45 -4.00
C ILE A 38 -6.17 3.88 -5.03
N HIS A 39 -5.14 3.21 -4.54
CA HIS A 39 -4.13 2.59 -5.38
C HIS A 39 -4.35 1.07 -5.45
N LYS A 40 -4.31 0.53 -6.66
CA LYS A 40 -4.22 -0.91 -6.92
C LYS A 40 -2.77 -1.27 -7.22
N VAL A 41 -2.10 -1.93 -6.29
CA VAL A 41 -0.67 -2.22 -6.37
C VAL A 41 -0.46 -3.72 -6.51
N LYS A 42 0.31 -4.16 -7.51
CA LYS A 42 0.67 -5.58 -7.66
C LYS A 42 1.60 -6.00 -6.53
N VAL A 43 1.36 -7.15 -5.90
CA VAL A 43 2.16 -7.64 -4.75
C VAL A 43 3.64 -7.77 -5.10
N SER A 44 3.96 -8.17 -6.34
CA SER A 44 5.34 -8.22 -6.84
C SER A 44 6.09 -6.88 -6.85
N ASN A 45 5.35 -5.77 -6.77
CA ASN A 45 5.93 -4.42 -6.75
C ASN A 45 6.02 -3.86 -5.33
N ILE A 46 5.57 -4.59 -4.31
CA ILE A 46 5.65 -4.15 -2.91
C ILE A 46 6.94 -4.68 -2.33
N PHE A 47 7.79 -3.78 -1.86
CA PHE A 47 9.08 -4.11 -1.27
C PHE A 47 9.00 -4.20 0.24
N GLU A 48 8.11 -3.42 0.86
CA GLU A 48 7.96 -3.39 2.31
C GLU A 48 6.52 -3.01 2.70
N ILE A 49 6.00 -3.67 3.73
CA ILE A 49 4.79 -3.26 4.43
C ILE A 49 5.04 -3.39 5.93
N LYS A 50 4.77 -2.34 6.71
CA LYS A 50 4.91 -2.32 8.16
C LYS A 50 3.65 -1.73 8.77
N GLU A 51 3.06 -2.44 9.72
CA GLU A 51 1.98 -1.89 10.54
C GLU A 51 2.59 -0.79 11.41
N VAL A 52 1.95 0.38 11.46
CA VAL A 52 2.33 1.47 12.35
C VAL A 52 1.19 1.66 13.34
N GLU A 53 1.51 1.56 14.63
CA GLU A 53 0.59 1.97 15.69
C GLU A 53 0.57 3.50 15.73
N GLU A 54 -0.63 4.06 15.67
CA GLU A 54 -0.89 5.50 15.79
C GLU A 54 -1.22 5.84 17.25
#